data_AF-A0A659S489-F1
#
_entry.id   AF-A0A659S489-F1
#
_cell.length_a   1.000
_cell.length_b   1.000
_cell.length_c   1.000
_cell.angle_alpha   90.00
_cell.angle_beta   90.00
_cell.angle_gamma   90.00
#
_symmetry.space_group_name_H-M   'P 1'
#
loop_
_entity.id
_entity.type
_entity.pdbx_description
1 polymer ?
#
loop_
_entity_poly.entity_id
_entity_poly.type
_entity_poly.pdbx_seq_one_letter_code
_entity_poly.pdbx_strand_id
1 'polypeptide(L)'
;MIEADRLISAGATIAEDVADRAIRPKFLAEYVGQPQVRSQMEIFIQAAKLRGDALDHLLIFGPPGLGKTTLANIVANEMGVNLRTTSGPVQDRAGDRAG
;
A
#
# COMPACT_ATOMS: atom_id res chain seq x y z
N MET A 1 -18.56 -36.33 25.75
CA MET A 1 -17.26 -35.63 25.59
C MET A 1 -17.52 -34.58 24.52
N ILE A 2 -17.58 -33.31 24.91
CA ILE A 2 -18.03 -32.20 24.07
C ILE A 2 -16.92 -31.90 23.05
N GLU A 3 -17.21 -32.10 21.76
CA GLU A 3 -16.38 -31.56 20.69
C GLU A 3 -16.39 -30.04 20.81
N ALA A 4 -15.23 -29.47 21.13
CA ALA A 4 -15.04 -28.03 21.16
C ALA A 4 -15.19 -27.49 19.73
N ASP A 5 -16.34 -26.90 19.47
CA ASP A 5 -16.64 -26.12 18.29
C ASP A 5 -15.53 -25.08 18.06
N ARG A 6 -14.79 -25.22 16.97
CA ARG A 6 -13.75 -24.25 16.56
C ARG A 6 -14.46 -22.99 16.06
N LEU A 7 -14.81 -22.11 16.99
CA LEU A 7 -15.49 -20.83 16.80
C LEU A 7 -14.70 -19.76 16.03
N ILE A 8 -13.51 -20.07 15.52
CA ILE A 8 -12.68 -19.11 14.74
C ILE A 8 -12.21 -19.81 13.48
N SER A 9 -13.03 -19.69 12.42
CA SER A 9 -12.60 -19.96 11.06
C SER A 9 -11.86 -18.71 10.54
N ALA A 10 -10.61 -18.87 10.08
CA ALA A 10 -9.82 -17.82 9.46
C ALA A 10 -10.23 -17.55 8.00
N GLY A 11 -11.53 -17.51 7.72
CA GLY A 11 -12.05 -17.11 6.43
C GLY A 11 -12.40 -15.63 6.46
N ALA A 12 -11.48 -14.76 6.04
CA ALA A 12 -11.78 -13.34 5.87
C ALA A 12 -13.02 -13.21 4.98
N THR A 13 -14.10 -12.69 5.54
CA THR A 13 -15.34 -12.47 4.79
C THR A 13 -15.16 -11.23 3.90
N ILE A 14 -15.83 -11.20 2.74
CA ILE A 14 -15.79 -10.05 1.82
C ILE A 14 -16.16 -8.74 2.54
N ALA A 15 -17.04 -8.83 3.55
CA ALA A 15 -17.43 -7.70 4.38
C ALA A 15 -16.28 -7.18 5.27
N GLU A 16 -15.45 -8.06 5.85
CA GLU A 16 -14.27 -7.68 6.64
C GLU A 16 -13.20 -7.03 5.77
N ASP A 17 -12.96 -7.55 4.57
CA ASP A 17 -12.00 -6.96 3.61
C ASP A 17 -12.42 -5.55 3.16
N VAL A 18 -13.74 -5.32 3.01
CA VAL A 18 -14.29 -4.00 2.70
C VAL A 18 -14.19 -3.06 3.89
N ALA A 19 -14.45 -3.53 5.11
CA ALA A 19 -14.29 -2.75 6.34
C ALA A 19 -12.82 -2.39 6.60
N ASP A 20 -11.89 -3.32 6.38
CA ASP A 20 -10.45 -3.10 6.53
C ASP A 20 -9.91 -2.10 5.49
N ARG A 21 -10.47 -2.11 4.27
CA ARG A 21 -10.22 -1.05 3.28
C ARG A 21 -10.74 0.33 3.72
N ALA A 22 -11.86 0.39 4.43
CA ALA A 22 -12.43 1.65 4.92
C ALA A 22 -11.60 2.30 6.05
N ILE A 23 -10.80 1.51 6.78
CA ILE A 23 -10.00 1.97 7.93
C ILE A 23 -8.59 2.42 7.52
N ARG A 24 -8.15 2.12 6.30
CA ARG A 24 -6.79 2.49 5.84
C ARG A 24 -6.65 4.02 5.74
N PRO A 25 -5.55 4.58 6.29
CA PRO A 25 -5.30 6.02 6.22
C PRO A 25 -5.14 6.46 4.77
N LYS A 26 -5.70 7.64 4.45
CA LYS A 26 -5.64 8.25 3.11
C LYS A 26 -4.54 9.28 3.03
N PHE A 27 -4.28 9.99 4.13
CA PHE A 27 -3.30 11.07 4.21
C PHE A 27 -2.12 10.69 5.10
N LEU A 28 -0.98 11.34 4.87
CA LEU A 28 0.24 11.07 5.65
C LEU A 28 0.08 11.46 7.13
N ALA A 29 -0.81 12.41 7.41
CA ALA A 29 -1.20 12.80 8.76
C ALA A 29 -1.86 11.67 9.55
N GLU A 30 -2.59 10.78 8.86
CA GLU A 30 -3.32 9.65 9.45
C GLU A 30 -2.45 8.39 9.59
N TYR A 31 -1.25 8.38 8.99
CA TYR A 31 -0.35 7.24 9.06
C TYR A 31 0.28 7.13 10.46
N VAL A 32 -0.16 6.17 11.27
CA VAL A 32 0.32 6.04 12.66
C VAL A 32 1.62 5.21 12.71
N GLY A 33 2.57 5.67 13.53
CA GLY A 33 3.89 5.04 13.68
C GLY A 33 4.90 5.52 12.64
N GLN A 34 6.07 4.87 12.62
CA GLN A 34 7.18 5.16 11.68
C GLN A 34 7.54 6.66 11.54
N PRO A 35 7.85 7.38 12.64
CA PRO A 35 8.04 8.84 12.63
C PRO A 35 9.14 9.29 11.67
N GLN A 36 10.22 8.51 11.54
CA GLN A 36 11.31 8.80 10.61
C GLN A 36 10.84 8.74 9.14
N VAL A 37 10.10 7.69 8.78
CA VAL A 37 9.54 7.52 7.42
C VAL A 37 8.54 8.63 7.13
N ARG A 38 7.66 8.96 8.09
CA ARG A 38 6.70 10.05 7.95
C ARG A 38 7.37 11.39 7.67
N SER A 39 8.35 11.76 8.48
CA SER A 39 9.07 13.03 8.32
C SER A 39 9.79 13.09 6.97
N GLN A 40 10.43 12.00 6.54
CA GLN A 40 11.09 11.95 5.24
C GLN A 40 10.10 12.07 4.07
N MET A 41 8.96 11.37 4.14
CA MET A 41 7.93 11.45 3.11
C MET A 41 7.27 12.82 3.04
N GLU A 42 7.06 13.47 4.19
CA GLU A 42 6.54 14.84 4.25
C GLU A 42 7.45 15.79 3.48
N ILE A 43 8.77 15.72 3.69
CA ILE A 43 9.75 16.55 2.98
C ILE A 43 9.68 16.28 1.46
N PHE A 44 9.70 15.02 1.02
CA PHE A 44 9.71 14.71 -0.41
C PHE A 44 8.41 15.09 -1.12
N ILE A 45 7.25 14.81 -0.51
CA ILE A 45 5.94 15.15 -1.06
C ILE A 45 5.81 16.68 -1.18
N GLN A 46 6.15 17.42 -0.13
CA GLN A 46 6.08 18.88 -0.17
C GLN A 46 7.04 19.46 -1.21
N ALA A 47 8.26 18.93 -1.30
CA ALA A 47 9.22 19.37 -2.31
C ALA A 47 8.73 19.12 -3.74
N ALA A 48 8.14 17.96 -4.03
CA ALA A 48 7.55 17.65 -5.34
C ALA A 48 6.35 18.57 -5.65
N LYS A 49 5.45 18.77 -4.68
CA LYS A 49 4.31 19.70 -4.80
C LYS A 49 4.76 21.13 -5.10
N LEU A 50 5.78 21.63 -4.40
CA LEU A 50 6.32 22.98 -4.61
C LEU A 50 6.94 23.16 -6.01
N ARG A 51 7.55 22.11 -6.57
CA ARG A 51 8.06 22.11 -7.93
C ARG A 51 6.96 21.96 -8.99
N GLY A 52 5.77 21.48 -8.61
CA GLY A 52 4.71 21.16 -9.53
C GLY A 52 5.01 19.97 -10.45
N ASP A 53 5.86 19.04 -9.99
CA ASP A 53 6.30 17.88 -10.77
C ASP A 53 6.09 16.57 -9.99
N ALA A 54 6.39 15.44 -10.64
CA ALA A 54 6.31 14.11 -10.04
C ALA A 54 7.20 13.96 -8.81
N LEU A 55 6.77 13.09 -7.90
CA LEU A 55 7.61 12.58 -6.82
C LEU A 55 8.69 11.67 -7.40
N ASP A 56 9.91 11.79 -6.87
CA ASP A 56 11.01 10.90 -7.24
C ASP A 56 10.68 9.43 -6.97
N HIS A 57 11.36 8.52 -7.68
CA HIS A 57 11.13 7.08 -7.50
C HIS A 57 11.45 6.63 -6.07
N LEU A 58 10.49 5.93 -5.46
CA LEU A 58 10.61 5.44 -4.08
C LEU A 58 10.77 3.91 -4.05
N LEU A 59 11.74 3.43 -3.27
CA LEU A 59 11.84 2.02 -2.87
C LEU A 59 11.48 1.89 -1.40
N ILE A 60 10.34 1.27 -1.11
CA ILE A 60 9.89 1.01 0.27
C ILE A 60 10.21 -0.44 0.62
N PHE A 61 11.14 -0.66 1.55
CA PHE A 61 11.54 -1.99 1.99
C PHE A 61 11.24 -2.20 3.49
N GLY A 62 11.07 -3.46 3.88
CA GLY A 62 10.86 -3.85 5.27
C GLY A 62 10.05 -5.14 5.43
N PRO A 63 9.98 -5.71 6.65
CA PRO A 63 9.17 -6.88 6.99
C PRO A 63 7.70 -6.82 6.50
N PRO A 64 7.03 -7.97 6.29
CA PRO A 64 5.61 -8.00 5.97
C PRO A 64 4.77 -7.34 7.08
N GLY A 65 3.63 -6.74 6.71
CA GLY A 65 2.72 -6.11 7.67
C GLY A 65 3.02 -4.66 8.07
N LEU A 66 4.16 -4.08 7.66
CA LEU A 66 4.54 -2.69 8.02
C LEU A 66 3.85 -1.59 7.19
N GLY A 67 2.78 -1.92 6.47
CA GLY A 67 2.00 -0.91 5.74
C GLY A 67 2.69 -0.31 4.51
N LYS A 68 3.61 -1.03 3.85
CA LYS A 68 4.30 -0.57 2.61
C LYS A 68 3.30 -0.21 1.50
N THR A 69 2.35 -1.09 1.23
CA THR A 69 1.28 -0.87 0.26
C THR A 69 0.36 0.29 0.69
N THR A 70 0.11 0.43 2.00
CA THR A 70 -0.65 1.56 2.53
C THR A 70 0.08 2.88 2.27
N LEU A 71 1.39 2.95 2.53
CA LEU A 71 2.18 4.14 2.28
C LEU A 71 2.19 4.52 0.79
N ALA A 72 2.27 3.55 -0.13
CA ALA A 72 2.15 3.81 -1.57
C ALA A 72 0.79 4.44 -1.95
N ASN A 73 -0.31 4.00 -1.33
CA ASN A 73 -1.63 4.62 -1.55
C ASN A 73 -1.71 6.03 -0.99
N ILE A 74 -1.14 6.26 0.20
CA ILE A 74 -1.06 7.60 0.80
C ILE A 74 -0.28 8.55 -0.12
N VAL A 75 0.88 8.12 -0.64
CA VAL A 75 1.68 8.91 -1.55
C VAL A 75 0.89 9.28 -2.81
N ALA A 76 0.18 8.34 -3.42
CA ALA A 76 -0.65 8.62 -4.59
C ALA A 76 -1.77 9.64 -4.29
N ASN A 77 -2.44 9.48 -3.13
CA ASN A 77 -3.49 10.39 -2.68
C ASN A 77 -2.95 11.80 -2.38
N GLU A 78 -1.80 11.89 -1.70
CA GLU A 78 -1.12 13.16 -1.42
C GLU A 78 -0.74 13.88 -2.72
N MET A 79 -0.25 13.14 -3.72
CA MET A 79 0.14 13.69 -5.02
C MET A 79 -1.07 13.92 -5.95
N GLY A 80 -2.29 13.54 -5.56
CA GLY A 80 -3.50 13.72 -6.37
C GLY A 80 -3.52 12.88 -7.65
N VAL A 81 -2.85 11.72 -7.67
CA VAL A 81 -2.71 10.84 -8.84
C VAL A 81 -3.29 9.45 -8.61
N ASN A 82 -3.52 8.72 -9.70
CA ASN A 82 -3.97 7.33 -9.63
C ASN A 82 -2.79 6.38 -9.33
N LEU A 83 -3.03 5.34 -8.53
CA LEU A 83 -2.06 4.28 -8.26
C LEU A 83 -2.33 3.07 -9.16
N ARG A 84 -1.30 2.62 -9.90
CA ARG A 84 -1.29 1.30 -10.55
C ARG A 84 -0.40 0.37 -9.75
N THR A 85 -0.99 -0.71 -9.25
CA THR A 85 -0.27 -1.73 -8.49
C THR A 85 -0.02 -2.94 -9.39
N THR A 86 1.19 -3.48 -9.31
CA THR A 86 1.54 -4.76 -9.92
C THR A 86 2.33 -5.58 -8.91
N SER A 87 2.14 -6.90 -8.92
CA SER A 87 2.99 -7.86 -8.22
C SER A 87 3.96 -8.49 -9.21
N GLY A 88 5.16 -8.86 -8.79
CA GLY A 88 6.02 -9.70 -9.65
C GLY A 88 5.38 -11.08 -9.89
N PRO A 89 5.95 -11.91 -10.77
CA PRO A 89 6.09 -11.63 -12.19
C PRO A 89 4.71 -11.66 -12.87
N VAL A 90 4.10 -10.50 -13.09
CA VAL A 90 3.10 -10.32 -14.15
C VAL A 90 3.85 -10.14 -15.48
N GLN A 91 4.58 -11.18 -15.86
CA GLN A 91 5.22 -11.33 -17.16
C GLN A 91 4.88 -12.72 -17.68
N ASP A 92 3.57 -12.99 -17.78
CA ASP A 92 3.09 -14.12 -18.56
C ASP A 92 3.32 -13.79 -20.05
N ARG A 93 4.34 -14.44 -20.62
CA ARG A 93 4.69 -14.55 -22.05
C ARG A 93 5.13 -13.27 -22.79
N ALA A 94 6.42 -12.93 -22.66
CA ALA A 94 7.18 -12.32 -23.76
C ALA A 94 7.99 -13.40 -24.51
N GLY A 95 7.32 -14.47 -24.96
CA GLY A 95 7.97 -15.68 -25.49
C GLY A 95 7.38 -16.23 -26.79
N ASP A 96 6.57 -15.46 -27.52
CA ASP A 96 6.07 -15.93 -28.83
C ASP A 96 5.89 -14.80 -29.85
N ARG A 97 7.00 -14.12 -30.15
CA ARG A 97 7.20 -13.41 -31.44
C ARG A 97 8.67 -13.47 -31.83
N ALA A 98 9.08 -14.66 -32.23
CA ALA A 98 10.20 -14.88 -33.13
C ALA A 98 9.75 -15.99 -34.09
N GLY A 99 9.19 -15.56 -35.21
CA GLY A 99 8.66 -16.36 -36.30
C GLY A 99 8.22 -15.44 -37.43
#